data_AF-A0A975LJV0-F1
#
_entry.id   AF-A0A975LJV0-F1
#
_cell.length_a   1.000
_cell.length_b   1.000
_cell.length_c   1.000
_cell.angle_alpha   90.00
_cell.angle_beta   90.00
_cell.angle_gamma   90.00
#
_symmetry.space_group_name_H-M   'P 1'
#
loop_
_entity.id
_entity.type
_entity.pdbx_description
1 polymer ?
#
loop_
_entity_poly.entity_id
_entity_poly.type
_entity_poly.pdbx_seq_one_letter_code
_entity_poly.pdbx_strand_id
1 'polypeptide(L)'
;MKENYIVSSTTRICTIIGLIINAASVMGMIFIIYWYQKFFDLLVEELNSLPRVSISQFIEYSDSIKVIIIVLTILNTLFLVINLILFSKLINKKVTLKAAKRITVYQIVYGVITLTGSTISAILYLISGINSNTNLNPVITNPIVEEY
;
A
#
# COMPACT_ATOMS: atom_id res chain seq x y z
N MET A 1 -18.97 24.18 -11.50
CA MET A 1 -19.52 22.89 -11.98
C MET A 1 -18.71 21.74 -11.38
N LYS A 2 -19.36 20.75 -10.74
CA LYS A 2 -18.70 19.48 -10.40
C LYS A 2 -18.70 18.63 -11.67
N GLU A 3 -17.58 18.59 -12.38
CA GLU A 3 -17.41 17.65 -13.49
C GLU A 3 -17.41 16.23 -12.93
N ASN A 4 -18.43 15.46 -13.28
CA ASN A 4 -18.56 14.06 -12.88
C ASN A 4 -17.63 13.20 -13.76
N TYR A 5 -17.01 12.19 -13.15
CA TYR A 5 -16.16 11.22 -13.84
C TYR A 5 -16.56 9.79 -13.45
N ILE A 6 -16.21 8.83 -14.31
CA ILE A 6 -16.45 7.41 -14.08
C ILE A 6 -15.10 6.74 -13.83
N VAL A 7 -15.01 5.97 -12.74
CA VAL A 7 -13.89 5.06 -12.47
C VAL A 7 -14.25 3.72 -13.10
N SER A 8 -13.36 3.17 -13.94
CA SER A 8 -13.59 1.86 -14.53
C SER A 8 -13.72 0.78 -13.43
N SER A 9 -14.54 -0.24 -13.67
CA SER A 9 -14.70 -1.36 -12.75
C SER A 9 -13.35 -2.05 -12.46
N THR A 10 -12.49 -2.15 -13.48
CA THR A 10 -11.14 -2.72 -13.37
C THR A 10 -10.25 -1.91 -12.43
N THR A 11 -10.19 -0.57 -12.60
CA THR A 11 -9.46 0.32 -11.69
C THR A 11 -9.94 0.15 -10.25
N ARG A 12 -11.26 0.12 -10.05
CA ARG A 12 -11.85 -0.05 -8.72
C ARG A 12 -11.42 -1.38 -8.08
N ILE A 13 -11.53 -2.49 -8.82
CA ILE A 13 -11.16 -3.83 -8.33
C ILE A 13 -9.67 -3.90 -8.00
N CYS A 14 -8.80 -3.48 -8.92
CA CYS A 14 -7.35 -3.50 -8.71
C CYS A 14 -6.92 -2.67 -7.50
N THR A 15 -7.52 -1.49 -7.30
CA THR A 15 -7.24 -0.64 -6.14
C THR A 15 -7.68 -1.29 -4.82
N ILE A 16 -8.84 -1.94 -4.79
CA ILE A 16 -9.34 -2.64 -3.59
C ILE A 16 -8.41 -3.81 -3.24
N ILE A 17 -8.07 -4.65 -4.23
CA ILE A 17 -7.18 -5.80 -4.01
C ILE A 17 -5.79 -5.30 -3.57
N GLY A 18 -5.25 -4.27 -4.21
CA GLY A 18 -3.97 -3.66 -3.81
C GLY A 18 -3.99 -3.15 -2.37
N LEU A 19 -5.09 -2.52 -1.92
CA LEU A 19 -5.25 -2.08 -0.53
C LEU A 19 -5.30 -3.25 0.45
N ILE A 20 -6.02 -4.33 0.10
CA ILE A 20 -6.12 -5.53 0.95
C ILE A 20 -4.74 -6.17 1.12
N ILE A 21 -3.97 -6.33 0.03
CA ILE A 21 -2.63 -6.92 0.10
C ILE A 21 -1.71 -6.01 0.91
N ASN A 22 -1.75 -4.68 0.71
CA ASN A 22 -0.94 -3.76 1.49
C ASN A 22 -1.28 -3.81 2.99
N ALA A 23 -2.57 -3.89 3.34
CA ALA A 23 -3.01 -4.09 4.71
C ALA A 23 -2.50 -5.41 5.29
N ALA A 24 -2.60 -6.51 4.54
CA ALA A 24 -2.05 -7.80 4.93
C ALA A 24 -0.53 -7.76 5.14
N SER A 25 0.21 -7.06 4.29
CA SER A 25 1.65 -6.85 4.46
C SER A 25 1.98 -6.10 5.75
N VAL A 26 1.29 -4.99 6.04
CA VAL A 26 1.48 -4.24 7.30
C VAL A 26 1.13 -5.10 8.52
N MET A 27 0.02 -5.83 8.48
CA MET A 27 -0.35 -6.77 9.54
C MET A 27 0.72 -7.85 9.75
N GLY A 28 1.29 -8.39 8.67
CA GLY A 28 2.41 -9.33 8.72
C GLY A 28 3.64 -8.74 9.40
N MET A 29 4.00 -7.48 9.10
CA MET A 29 5.13 -6.82 9.78
C MET A 29 4.86 -6.61 11.27
N ILE A 30 3.64 -6.20 11.66
CA ILE A 30 3.24 -6.06 13.07
C ILE A 30 3.34 -7.42 13.78
N PHE A 31 2.86 -8.48 13.13
CA PHE A 31 2.96 -9.84 13.66
C PHE A 31 4.42 -10.26 13.87
N ILE A 32 5.30 -10.00 12.90
CA ILE A 32 6.74 -10.27 13.02
C ILE A 32 7.33 -9.50 14.20
N ILE A 33 7.04 -8.20 14.36
CA ILE A 33 7.53 -7.41 15.50
C ILE A 33 7.08 -8.00 16.83
N TYR A 34 5.80 -8.37 16.93
CA TYR A 34 5.23 -8.93 18.15
C TYR A 34 5.92 -10.26 18.55
N TRP A 35 6.24 -11.10 17.57
CA TRP A 35 6.92 -12.38 17.82
C TRP A 35 8.45 -12.31 17.75
N TYR A 36 9.03 -11.17 17.37
CA TYR A 36 10.46 -11.02 17.08
C TYR A 36 11.34 -11.52 18.21
N GLN A 37 11.06 -11.07 19.45
CA GLN A 37 11.87 -11.45 20.61
C GLN A 37 11.81 -12.96 20.86
N LYS A 38 10.62 -13.55 20.81
CA LYS A 38 10.44 -14.99 21.08
C LYS A 38 11.16 -15.84 20.04
N PHE A 39 11.09 -15.47 18.76
CA PHE A 39 11.86 -16.14 17.70
C PHE A 39 13.36 -15.96 17.89
N PHE A 40 13.79 -14.77 18.27
CA PHE A 40 15.20 -14.46 18.49
C PHE A 40 15.77 -15.26 19.67
N ASP A 41 15.06 -15.32 20.79
CA ASP A 41 15.47 -16.07 21.98
C ASP A 41 15.61 -17.57 21.66
N LEU A 42 14.65 -18.15 20.94
CA LEU A 42 14.72 -19.55 20.47
C LEU A 42 15.93 -19.79 19.55
N LEU A 43 16.21 -18.85 18.64
CA LEU A 43 17.38 -18.92 17.75
C LEU A 43 18.69 -18.87 18.52
N VAL A 44 18.79 -17.99 19.53
CA VAL A 44 19.99 -17.84 20.36
C VAL A 44 20.22 -19.09 21.22
N GLU A 45 19.16 -19.67 21.78
CA GLU A 45 19.24 -20.93 22.53
C GLU A 45 19.80 -22.07 21.66
N GLU A 46 19.24 -22.25 20.46
CA GLU A 46 19.68 -23.28 19.51
C GLU A 46 21.13 -23.06 19.07
N LEU A 47 21.51 -21.82 18.74
CA LEU A 47 22.86 -21.49 18.29
C LEU A 47 23.91 -21.63 19.39
N ASN A 48 23.55 -21.35 20.65
CA ASN A 48 24.46 -21.53 21.80
C ASN A 48 24.77 -23.00 22.09
N SER A 49 23.90 -23.92 21.64
CA SER A 49 24.12 -25.36 21.75
C SER A 49 25.26 -25.86 20.84
N LEU A 50 25.66 -25.06 19.84
CA LEU A 50 26.69 -25.42 18.87
C LEU A 50 28.09 -25.00 19.35
N PRO A 51 29.06 -25.92 19.47
CA PRO A 51 30.34 -25.70 20.17
C PRO A 51 31.33 -24.74 19.48
N ARG A 52 30.95 -24.06 18.38
CA ARG A 52 31.86 -23.20 17.60
C ARG A 52 31.25 -21.88 17.10
N VAL A 53 30.05 -21.50 17.54
CA VAL A 53 29.40 -20.27 17.09
C VAL A 53 29.51 -19.19 18.17
N SER A 54 30.27 -18.13 17.90
CA SER A 54 30.25 -16.91 18.72
C SER A 54 29.08 -16.05 18.28
N ILE A 55 28.05 -15.92 19.13
CA ILE A 55 26.78 -15.25 18.81
C ILE A 55 26.72 -13.81 19.35
N SER A 56 27.76 -13.34 20.05
CA SER A 56 27.78 -12.03 20.71
C SER A 56 27.52 -10.86 19.75
N GLN A 57 28.10 -10.91 18.55
CA GLN A 57 27.85 -9.90 17.51
C GLN A 57 26.41 -9.95 16.98
N PHE A 58 25.82 -11.15 16.85
CA PHE A 58 24.45 -11.32 16.36
C PHE A 58 23.42 -10.80 17.38
N ILE A 59 23.70 -10.96 18.67
CA ILE A 59 22.92 -10.37 19.77
C ILE A 59 23.01 -8.84 19.75
N GLU A 60 24.18 -8.28 19.51
CA GLU A 60 24.38 -6.83 19.43
C GLU A 60 23.60 -6.18 18.27
N TYR A 61 23.55 -6.83 17.10
CA TYR A 61 22.82 -6.30 15.94
C TYR A 61 21.31 -6.54 16.00
N SER A 62 20.82 -7.48 16.81
CA SER A 62 19.40 -7.81 16.92
C SER A 62 18.53 -6.61 17.28
N ASP A 63 18.94 -5.83 18.29
CA ASP A 63 18.17 -4.67 18.72
C ASP A 63 18.11 -3.60 17.62
N SER A 64 19.22 -3.41 16.91
CA SER A 64 19.27 -2.49 15.76
C SER A 64 18.32 -2.95 14.63
N ILE A 65 18.31 -4.25 14.32
CA ILE A 65 17.42 -4.84 13.31
C ILE A 65 15.95 -4.66 13.72
N LYS A 66 15.62 -4.93 14.98
CA LYS A 66 14.27 -4.74 15.53
C LYS A 66 13.80 -3.30 15.39
N VAL A 67 14.66 -2.33 15.75
CA VAL A 67 14.35 -0.90 15.60
C VAL A 67 14.12 -0.53 14.14
N ILE A 68 14.96 -1.01 13.22
CA ILE A 68 14.79 -0.77 11.78
C ILE A 68 13.44 -1.31 11.29
N ILE A 69 13.08 -2.54 11.68
CA ILE A 69 11.80 -3.15 11.31
C ILE A 69 10.64 -2.32 11.84
N ILE A 70 10.69 -1.87 13.10
CA ILE A 70 9.66 -1.00 13.71
C ILE A 70 9.49 0.29 12.92
N VAL A 71 10.59 0.98 12.58
CA VAL A 71 10.55 2.23 11.81
C VAL A 71 9.92 1.99 10.43
N LEU A 72 10.32 0.92 9.73
CA LEU A 72 9.73 0.56 8.45
C LEU A 72 8.25 0.20 8.56
N THR A 73 7.81 -0.48 9.62
CA THR A 73 6.39 -0.78 9.86
C THR A 73 5.58 0.48 10.10
N ILE A 74 6.10 1.44 10.88
CA ILE A 74 5.43 2.72 11.11
C ILE A 74 5.26 3.48 9.79
N LEU A 75 6.33 3.58 8.99
CA LEU A 75 6.26 4.25 7.68
C LEU A 75 5.25 3.57 6.75
N ASN A 76 5.28 2.24 6.63
CA ASN A 76 4.32 1.50 5.80
C ASN A 76 2.88 1.65 6.31
N THR A 77 2.68 1.71 7.62
CA THR A 77 1.36 1.96 8.22
C THR A 77 0.84 3.35 7.85
N LEU A 78 1.69 4.38 7.91
CA LEU A 78 1.32 5.73 7.46
C LEU A 78 0.93 5.76 5.99
N PHE A 79 1.71 5.10 5.12
CA PHE A 79 1.36 4.99 3.70
C PHE A 79 0.05 4.23 3.48
N LEU A 80 -0.19 3.15 4.21
CA LEU A 80 -1.45 2.41 4.16
C LEU A 80 -2.63 3.32 4.49
N VAL A 81 -2.54 4.13 5.55
CA VAL A 81 -3.59 5.07 5.94
C VAL A 81 -3.82 6.13 4.86
N ILE A 82 -2.75 6.73 4.33
CA ILE A 82 -2.84 7.72 3.23
C ILE A 82 -3.52 7.10 2.01
N ASN A 83 -3.09 5.91 1.60
CA ASN A 83 -3.65 5.17 0.47
C ASN A 83 -5.12 4.86 0.68
N LEU A 84 -5.48 4.37 1.87
CA LEU A 84 -6.87 4.07 2.21
C LEU A 84 -7.76 5.31 2.08
N ILE A 85 -7.30 6.47 2.57
CA ILE A 85 -8.04 7.73 2.49
C ILE A 85 -8.18 8.19 1.03
N LEU A 86 -7.07 8.27 0.29
CA LEU A 86 -7.06 8.81 -1.07
C LEU A 86 -7.83 7.90 -2.04
N PHE A 87 -7.59 6.59 -1.99
CA PHE A 87 -8.20 5.64 -2.90
C PHE A 87 -9.66 5.36 -2.57
N SER A 88 -10.05 5.36 -1.29
CA SER A 88 -11.47 5.30 -0.92
C SER A 88 -12.23 6.52 -1.44
N LYS A 89 -11.64 7.72 -1.32
CA LYS A 89 -12.23 8.95 -1.88
C LYS A 89 -12.33 8.90 -3.41
N LEU A 90 -11.33 8.35 -4.09
CA LEU A 90 -11.31 8.17 -5.55
C LEU A 90 -12.44 7.22 -6.01
N ILE A 91 -12.53 6.03 -5.40
CA ILE A 91 -13.52 4.99 -5.74
C ILE A 91 -14.94 5.48 -5.46
N ASN A 92 -15.15 6.19 -4.36
CA ASN A 92 -16.47 6.70 -3.95
C ASN A 92 -16.85 8.02 -4.67
N LYS A 93 -16.06 8.47 -5.66
CA LYS A 93 -16.31 9.70 -6.43
C LYS A 93 -16.48 10.96 -5.57
N LYS A 94 -15.84 11.00 -4.40
CA LYS A 94 -15.93 12.13 -3.45
C LYS A 94 -14.91 13.24 -3.73
N VAL A 95 -14.29 13.24 -4.90
CA VAL A 95 -13.24 14.20 -5.31
C VAL A 95 -13.58 14.81 -6.67
N THR A 96 -12.98 15.96 -6.98
CA THR A 96 -13.13 16.61 -8.30
C THR A 96 -12.28 15.90 -9.36
N LEU A 97 -12.59 16.07 -10.66
CA LEU A 97 -11.79 15.50 -11.75
C LEU A 97 -10.30 15.84 -11.63
N LYS A 98 -9.97 17.09 -11.30
CA LYS A 98 -8.57 17.54 -11.09
C LYS A 98 -7.89 16.79 -9.92
N ALA A 99 -8.61 16.54 -8.84
CA ALA A 99 -8.10 15.76 -7.72
C ALA A 99 -8.00 14.26 -8.05
N ALA A 100 -8.95 13.71 -8.81
CA ALA A 100 -8.94 12.32 -9.27
C ALA A 100 -7.72 12.00 -10.15
N LYS A 101 -7.38 12.90 -11.09
CA LYS A 101 -6.16 12.79 -11.91
C LYS A 101 -4.89 12.77 -11.05
N ARG A 102 -4.80 13.64 -10.03
CA ARG A 102 -3.66 13.66 -9.10
C ARG A 102 -3.53 12.38 -8.29
N ILE A 103 -4.64 11.88 -7.73
CA ILE A 103 -4.65 10.62 -6.97
C ILE A 103 -4.23 9.45 -7.86
N THR A 104 -4.67 9.46 -9.12
CA THR A 104 -4.31 8.44 -10.09
C THR A 104 -2.81 8.45 -10.42
N VAL A 105 -2.21 9.62 -10.64
CA VAL A 105 -0.75 9.74 -10.84
C VAL A 105 0.01 9.27 -9.60
N TYR A 106 -0.46 9.67 -8.40
CA TYR A 106 0.10 9.18 -7.14
C TYR A 106 0.04 7.65 -7.05
N GLN A 107 -1.06 7.03 -7.50
CA GLN A 107 -1.20 5.58 -7.51
C GLN A 107 -0.18 4.89 -8.43
N ILE A 108 0.14 5.48 -9.59
CA ILE A 108 1.21 4.98 -10.48
C ILE A 108 2.57 5.10 -9.78
N VAL A 109 2.90 6.29 -9.27
CA VAL A 109 4.20 6.54 -8.62
C VAL A 109 4.39 5.64 -7.41
N TYR A 110 3.37 5.52 -6.56
CA TYR A 110 3.39 4.62 -5.41
C TYR A 110 3.53 3.16 -5.84
N GLY A 111 2.84 2.75 -6.90
CA GLY A 111 3.01 1.43 -7.52
C GLY A 111 4.47 1.18 -7.94
N VAL A 112 5.13 2.12 -8.60
CA VAL A 112 6.55 1.99 -8.96
C VAL A 112 7.42 1.84 -7.71
N ILE A 113 7.21 2.69 -6.69
CA ILE A 113 8.01 2.69 -5.46
C ILE A 113 7.83 1.36 -4.69
N THR A 114 6.63 0.78 -4.70
CA THR A 114 6.34 -0.45 -3.97
C THR A 114 6.77 -1.73 -4.70
N LEU A 115 7.27 -1.66 -5.95
CA LEU A 115 7.78 -2.82 -6.69
C LEU A 115 8.89 -3.57 -5.93
N THR A 116 9.71 -2.84 -5.18
CA THR A 116 10.85 -3.38 -4.43
C THR A 116 10.45 -4.08 -3.13
N GLY A 117 9.23 -3.84 -2.61
CA GLY A 117 8.76 -4.41 -1.34
C GLY A 117 7.58 -5.38 -1.46
N SER A 118 6.63 -5.12 -2.36
CA SER A 118 5.44 -5.95 -2.57
C SER A 118 5.05 -5.92 -4.05
N THR A 119 5.72 -6.77 -4.84
CA THR A 119 5.64 -6.78 -6.31
C THR A 119 4.20 -6.95 -6.82
N ILE A 120 3.36 -7.73 -6.13
CA ILE A 120 1.96 -7.94 -6.52
C ILE A 120 1.12 -6.66 -6.31
N SER A 121 1.20 -6.05 -5.13
CA SER A 121 0.51 -4.77 -4.84
C SER A 121 0.93 -3.68 -5.80
N ALA A 122 2.23 -3.62 -6.10
CA ALA A 122 2.83 -2.66 -7.00
C ALA A 122 2.27 -2.76 -8.41
N ILE A 123 2.20 -3.98 -8.98
CA ILE A 123 1.61 -4.23 -10.30
C ILE A 123 0.13 -3.81 -10.32
N LEU A 124 -0.63 -4.12 -9.26
CA LEU A 124 -2.04 -3.75 -9.18
C LEU A 124 -2.26 -2.23 -9.12
N TYR A 125 -1.41 -1.50 -8.39
CA TYR A 125 -1.46 -0.04 -8.35
C TYR A 125 -1.05 0.58 -9.69
N LEU A 126 -0.07 0.01 -10.39
CA LEU A 126 0.33 0.46 -11.73
C LEU A 126 -0.79 0.27 -12.74
N ILE A 127 -1.39 -0.93 -12.81
CA ILE A 127 -2.50 -1.22 -13.72
C ILE A 127 -3.67 -0.28 -13.45
N SER A 128 -4.04 -0.12 -12.18
CA SER A 128 -5.16 0.72 -11.79
C SER A 128 -4.91 2.20 -12.09
N GLY A 129 -3.69 2.69 -11.79
CA GLY A 129 -3.29 4.07 -12.06
C GLY A 129 -3.25 4.39 -13.55
N ILE A 130 -2.63 3.53 -14.37
CA ILE A 130 -2.57 3.72 -15.84
C ILE A 130 -3.98 3.73 -16.42
N ASN A 131 -4.81 2.75 -16.05
CA ASN A 131 -6.17 2.60 -16.58
C ASN A 131 -7.11 3.74 -16.17
N SER A 132 -6.95 4.28 -14.96
CA SER A 132 -7.72 5.42 -14.50
C SER A 132 -7.27 6.70 -15.22
N ASN A 133 -5.97 6.88 -15.46
CA ASN A 133 -5.48 8.11 -16.08
C ASN A 133 -5.91 8.24 -17.55
N THR A 134 -6.01 7.10 -18.25
CA THR A 134 -6.46 7.02 -19.64
C THR A 134 -7.97 7.13 -19.78
N ASN A 135 -8.75 6.62 -18.82
CA ASN A 135 -10.22 6.51 -18.94
C ASN A 135 -11.03 7.49 -18.08
N LEU A 136 -10.39 8.45 -17.41
CA LEU A 136 -11.06 9.56 -16.72
C LEU A 136 -11.62 10.57 -17.74
N ASN A 137 -12.72 10.21 -18.39
CA ASN A 137 -13.47 11.09 -19.29
C ASN A 137 -14.50 11.93 -18.52
N PRO A 138 -14.65 13.23 -18.85
CA PRO A 138 -15.72 14.05 -18.31
C PRO A 138 -17.06 13.50 -18.80
N VAL A 139 -18.01 13.31 -17.88
CA VAL A 139 -19.39 13.01 -18.26
C VAL A 139 -20.01 14.30 -18.77
N ILE A 140 -20.17 14.42 -20.10
CA ILE A 140 -21.04 15.42 -20.69
C ILE A 140 -22.46 14.95 -20.40
N THR A 141 -23.04 15.39 -19.28
CA THR A 141 -24.48 15.31 -19.11
C THR A 141 -25.07 16.30 -20.10
N ASN A 142 -25.61 15.81 -21.22
CA ASN A 142 -26.48 16.64 -22.04
C ASN A 142 -27.56 17.22 -21.11
N PRO A 143 -27.83 18.54 -21.15
CA PRO A 143 -28.97 19.07 -20.44
C PRO A 143 -30.18 18.26 -20.91
N ILE A 144 -30.93 17.73 -19.95
CA ILE A 144 -32.25 17.19 -20.24
C ILE A 144 -33.00 18.40 -20.78
N VAL A 145 -33.18 18.45 -22.09
CA VAL A 145 -34.13 19.37 -22.71
C VAL A 145 -35.46 18.84 -22.22
N GLU A 146 -36.04 19.48 -21.21
CA GLU A 146 -37.44 19.28 -20.86
C GLU A 146 -38.21 19.61 -22.15
N GLU A 147 -38.67 18.56 -22.85
CA GLU A 147 -39.67 18.73 -23.90
C GLU A 147 -40.94 19.23 -23.22
N TYR A 148 -41.15 20.54 -23.38
CA TYR A 148 -42.33 21.39 -23.17
C TYR A 148 -43.51 20.84 -22.35
#